data_AF-A0A397UL69-F1
#
_entry.id   AF-A0A397UL69-F1
#
_cell.length_a   1.000
_cell.length_b   1.000
_cell.length_c   1.000
_cell.angle_alpha   90.00
_cell.angle_beta   90.00
_cell.angle_gamma   90.00
#
_symmetry.space_group_name_H-M   'P 1'
#
loop_
_entity.id
_entity.type
_entity.pdbx_description
1 polymer ?
#
loop_
_entity_poly.entity_id
_entity_poly.type
_entity_poly.pdbx_seq_one_letter_code
_entity_poly.pdbx_strand_id
1 'polypeptide(L)'
;MKFHSKKDPQQSIAILFKYWDKFHSEFLFLHKINLAESLSKKLEYDSHFVINHLSEFYLCIPEPLKIQAENQGSLFSENQEKGESGVVVLNPGVRTFMTSYNPSGMAIE
;
A
#
# COMPACT_ATOMS: atom_id res chain seq x y z
N MET A 1 18.88 13.22 14.62
CA MET A 1 17.61 12.46 14.63
C MET A 1 17.53 11.56 15.85
N LYS A 2 16.50 11.72 16.69
CA LYS A 2 16.23 10.83 17.81
C LYS A 2 14.83 10.24 17.63
N PHE A 3 14.79 8.91 17.59
CA PHE A 3 13.60 8.11 17.74
C PHE A 3 13.02 8.34 19.16
N HIS A 4 11.73 8.65 19.27
CA HIS A 4 11.03 8.92 20.52
C HIS A 4 10.85 7.63 21.33
N SER A 5 11.45 7.56 22.53
CA SER A 5 11.19 6.56 23.58
C SER A 5 11.32 5.07 23.19
N LYS A 6 12.11 4.29 23.93
CA LYS A 6 12.18 2.82 23.79
C LYS A 6 10.83 2.09 23.95
N LYS A 7 9.79 2.78 24.44
CA LYS A 7 8.45 2.23 24.67
C LYS A 7 7.54 2.29 23.44
N ASP A 8 7.91 3.05 22.41
CA ASP A 8 7.15 3.10 21.17
C ASP A 8 7.71 2.05 20.19
N PRO A 9 6.99 0.93 19.97
CA PRO A 9 7.48 -0.18 19.17
C PRO A 9 7.54 0.14 17.67
N GLN A 10 6.86 1.21 17.22
CA GLN A 10 6.90 1.64 15.83
C GLN A 10 7.17 3.13 15.77
N GLN A 11 8.26 3.50 15.12
CA GLN A 11 8.65 4.91 15.04
C GLN A 11 8.88 5.32 13.62
N SER A 12 8.44 6.54 13.29
CA SER A 12 8.57 7.10 11.95
C SER A 12 9.16 8.50 12.00
N ILE A 13 10.05 8.80 11.07
CA ILE A 13 10.58 10.14 10.85
C ILE A 13 10.17 10.57 9.46
N ALA A 14 9.50 11.72 9.36
CA ALA A 14 9.12 12.32 8.09
C ALA A 14 10.34 12.92 7.39
N ILE A 15 10.51 12.59 6.11
CA ILE A 15 11.53 13.11 5.21
C ILE A 15 10.80 13.96 4.19
N LEU A 16 10.89 15.29 4.34
CA LEU A 16 10.24 16.18 3.38
C LEU A 16 10.96 16.12 2.03
N PHE A 17 10.21 16.07 0.93
CA PHE A 17 10.75 15.90 -0.43
C PHE A 17 11.80 16.97 -0.77
N LYS A 18 11.61 18.20 -0.25
CA LYS A 18 12.51 19.35 -0.42
C LYS A 18 13.91 19.17 0.17
N TYR A 19 14.11 18.15 1.03
CA TYR A 19 15.39 17.85 1.69
C TYR A 19 16.09 16.62 1.11
N TRP A 20 15.44 15.88 0.20
CA TRP A 20 15.93 14.61 -0.32
C TRP A 20 17.31 14.68 -0.99
N ASP A 21 17.46 15.61 -1.93
CA ASP A 21 18.69 15.78 -2.72
C ASP A 21 19.64 16.82 -2.10
N LYS A 22 19.36 17.25 -0.87
CA LYS A 22 20.20 18.24 -0.18
C LYS A 22 21.26 17.51 0.62
N PHE A 23 22.48 17.48 0.08
CA PHE A 23 23.71 16.99 0.73
C PHE A 23 24.12 17.73 2.03
N HIS A 24 23.30 18.64 2.53
CA HIS A 24 23.47 19.31 3.82
C HIS A 24 22.29 19.08 4.78
N SER A 25 21.37 18.17 4.44
CA SER A 25 20.23 17.85 5.30
C SER A 25 20.61 16.82 6.38
N GLU A 26 19.78 16.75 7.42
CA GLU A 26 19.88 15.77 8.50
C GLU A 26 19.74 14.31 8.02
N PHE A 27 19.42 14.09 6.75
CA PHE A 27 19.13 12.79 6.14
C PHE A 27 20.29 12.21 5.30
N LEU A 28 21.47 12.84 5.32
CA LEU A 28 22.69 12.33 4.66
C LEU A 28 23.03 10.87 4.97
N PHE A 29 22.62 10.37 6.13
CA PHE A 29 22.85 8.98 6.53
C PHE A 29 22.15 7.98 5.61
N LEU A 30 21.05 8.36 4.94
CA LEU A 30 20.33 7.49 3.99
C LEU A 30 21.21 7.05 2.82
N HIS A 31 22.11 7.91 2.35
CA HIS A 31 23.09 7.58 1.31
C HIS A 31 24.23 6.67 1.78
N LYS A 32 24.37 6.47 3.10
CA LYS A 32 25.41 5.63 3.70
C LYS A 32 24.89 4.26 4.13
N ILE A 33 23.57 4.06 4.14
CA ILE A 33 22.97 2.78 4.50
C ILE A 33 22.98 1.86 3.29
N ASN A 34 23.21 0.56 3.54
CA ASN A 34 23.02 -0.47 2.52
C ASN A 34 21.53 -0.64 2.26
N LEU A 35 21.08 -0.23 1.08
CA LEU A 35 19.71 -0.37 0.65
C LEU A 35 19.55 -1.66 -0.17
N ALA A 36 18.40 -2.33 -0.03
CA ALA A 36 18.06 -3.49 -0.86
C ALA A 36 17.79 -3.08 -2.32
N GLU A 37 17.27 -1.87 -2.51
CA GLU A 37 16.91 -1.30 -3.81
C GLU A 37 17.68 0.01 -4.04
N SER A 38 17.83 0.37 -5.31
CA SER A 38 18.48 1.64 -5.65
C SER A 38 17.59 2.81 -5.27
N LEU A 39 18.20 3.83 -4.68
CA LEU A 39 17.48 5.00 -4.21
C LEU A 39 17.07 5.90 -5.40
N SER A 40 15.81 6.30 -5.46
CA SER A 40 15.34 7.27 -6.44
C SER A 40 16.10 8.60 -6.30
N LYS A 41 16.58 9.15 -7.42
CA LYS A 41 17.32 10.43 -7.42
C LYS A 41 16.45 11.61 -6.96
N LYS A 42 15.15 11.51 -7.16
CA LYS A 42 14.18 12.56 -6.81
C LYS A 42 12.98 11.91 -6.14
N LEU A 43 12.53 12.53 -5.04
CA LEU A 43 11.22 12.26 -4.46
C LEU A 43 10.23 13.33 -4.93
N GLU A 44 9.06 12.88 -5.36
CA GLU A 44 7.94 13.76 -5.70
C GLU A 44 7.14 14.16 -4.46
N TYR A 45 7.15 13.31 -3.44
CA TYR A 45 6.31 13.43 -2.25
C TYR A 45 7.14 13.24 -0.98
N ASP A 46 6.60 13.73 0.14
CA ASP A 46 7.17 13.47 1.45
C ASP A 46 7.18 11.96 1.73
N SER A 47 8.28 11.48 2.27
CA SER A 47 8.51 10.06 2.53
C SER A 47 8.71 9.83 4.02
N HIS A 48 8.65 8.57 4.46
CA HIS A 48 8.83 8.23 5.86
C HIS A 48 9.93 7.19 6.03
N PHE A 49 10.81 7.42 7.01
CA PHE A 49 11.74 6.41 7.47
C PHE A 49 11.18 5.78 8.74
N VAL A 50 10.87 4.49 8.67
CA VAL A 50 10.11 3.75 9.69
C VAL A 50 10.96 2.64 10.27
N ILE A 51 10.86 2.45 11.58
CA ILE A 51 11.38 1.29 12.29
C ILE A 51 10.19 0.46 12.77
N ASN A 52 10.19 -0.84 12.49
CA ASN A 52 9.19 -1.76 13.01
C ASN A 52 9.59 -2.31 14.39
N HIS A 53 8.70 -3.09 15.00
CA HIS A 53 8.94 -3.70 16.31
C HIS A 53 10.10 -4.73 16.32
N LEU A 54 10.50 -5.24 15.16
CA LEU A 54 11.65 -6.14 14.97
C LEU A 54 12.97 -5.39 14.77
N SER A 55 12.96 -4.06 14.90
CA SER A 55 14.12 -3.18 14.63
C SER A 55 14.60 -3.22 13.18
N GLU A 56 13.69 -3.54 12.25
CA GLU A 56 13.93 -3.46 10.81
C GLU A 56 13.59 -2.05 10.31
N PHE A 57 14.40 -1.55 9.38
CA PHE A 57 14.34 -0.20 8.87
C PHE A 57 13.73 -0.20 7.46
N TYR A 58 12.72 0.64 7.25
CA TYR A 58 12.06 0.80 5.96
C TYR A 58 12.05 2.26 5.55
N LEU A 59 12.28 2.50 4.27
CA LEU A 59 12.00 3.77 3.64
C LEU A 59 10.71 3.64 2.84
N CYS A 60 9.66 4.33 3.29
CA CYS A 60 8.36 4.36 2.64
C CYS A 60 8.31 5.55 1.68
N ILE A 61 8.36 5.27 0.38
CA ILE A 61 8.21 6.26 -0.70
C ILE A 61 6.78 6.11 -1.24
N PRO A 62 5.90 7.12 -1.09
CA PRO A 62 4.56 7.03 -1.64
C PRO A 62 4.60 7.18 -3.17
N GLU A 63 3.81 6.35 -3.84
CA GLU A 63 3.56 6.44 -5.27
C GLU A 63 2.17 7.04 -5.54
N PRO A 64 1.99 7.80 -6.63
CA PRO A 64 0.69 8.32 -7.00
C PRO A 64 -0.27 7.17 -7.33
N LEU A 65 -1.50 7.28 -6.84
CA LEU A 65 -2.56 6.34 -7.19
C LEU A 65 -2.86 6.43 -8.68
N LYS A 66 -2.68 5.32 -9.40
CA LYS A 66 -3.07 5.21 -10.81
C LYS A 66 -4.57 4.97 -10.90
N ILE A 67 -5.34 6.03 -11.07
CA ILE A 67 -6.77 5.93 -11.33
C ILE A 67 -6.96 5.40 -12.75
N GLN A 68 -7.53 4.21 -12.88
CA GLN A 68 -8.01 3.70 -14.15
C GLN A 68 -9.48 4.06 -14.25
N ALA A 69 -9.81 5.07 -15.07
CA ALA A 69 -11.19 5.49 -15.32
C ALA A 69 -11.92 4.55 -16.28
N GLU A 70 -11.17 3.66 -16.94
CA GLU A 70 -11.70 2.57 -17.75
C GLU A 70 -12.46 1.60 -16.85
N ASN A 71 -13.55 1.03 -17.35
CA ASN A 71 -14.28 0.01 -16.59
C ASN A 71 -13.35 -1.19 -16.33
N GLN A 72 -12.93 -1.36 -15.07
CA GLN A 72 -12.11 -2.49 -14.63
C GLN A 72 -12.93 -3.77 -14.45
N GLY A 73 -14.25 -3.71 -14.62
CA GLY A 73 -15.09 -4.90 -14.74
C GLY A 73 -14.70 -5.70 -15.99
N SER A 74 -14.80 -7.02 -15.90
CA SER A 74 -14.69 -7.87 -17.08
C SER A 74 -15.64 -7.35 -18.17
N LEU A 75 -15.16 -7.27 -19.41
CA LEU A 75 -16.04 -7.09 -20.57
C LEU A 75 -16.96 -8.30 -20.64
N PHE A 76 -18.14 -8.19 -20.04
CA PHE A 76 -19.17 -9.21 -20.16
C PHE A 76 -19.50 -9.32 -21.64
N SER A 77 -19.06 -10.40 -22.27
CA SER A 77 -19.39 -10.65 -23.66
C SER A 77 -20.90 -10.85 -23.72
N GLU A 78 -21.59 -10.16 -24.65
CA GLU A 78 -23.05 -10.27 -24.86
C GLU A 78 -23.53 -11.73 -25.01
N ASN A 79 -22.63 -12.67 -25.34
CA ASN A 79 -22.92 -14.09 -25.42
C ASN A 79 -23.01 -14.83 -24.06
N GLN A 80 -22.88 -14.15 -22.91
CA GLN A 80 -23.08 -14.72 -21.57
C GLN A 80 -24.49 -14.47 -20.98
N GLU A 81 -25.52 -14.40 -21.84
CA GLU A 81 -26.93 -14.37 -21.42
C GLU A 81 -27.46 -15.66 -20.74
N LYS A 82 -26.58 -16.58 -20.32
CA LYS A 82 -26.97 -17.80 -19.60
C LYS A 82 -26.07 -18.06 -18.39
N GLY A 83 -26.36 -17.35 -17.30
CA GLY A 83 -26.24 -17.94 -15.95
C GLY A 83 -25.35 -17.22 -14.93
N GLU A 84 -24.27 -16.55 -15.32
CA GLU A 84 -23.22 -16.17 -14.35
C GLU A 84 -22.55 -14.82 -14.64
N SER A 85 -23.33 -13.81 -15.03
CA SER A 85 -22.77 -12.48 -15.30
C SER A 85 -22.60 -11.66 -14.02
N GLY A 86 -21.38 -11.69 -13.45
CA GLY A 86 -20.74 -10.53 -12.84
C GLY A 86 -21.21 -10.02 -11.48
N VAL A 87 -22.25 -10.59 -10.89
CA VAL A 87 -22.79 -10.14 -9.60
C VAL A 87 -22.36 -11.11 -8.49
N VAL A 88 -21.67 -10.56 -7.50
CA VAL A 88 -21.36 -11.24 -6.23
C VAL A 88 -22.06 -10.49 -5.10
N VAL A 89 -22.83 -11.22 -4.30
CA VAL A 89 -23.40 -10.70 -3.06
C VAL A 89 -22.47 -11.04 -1.91
N LEU A 90 -21.96 -10.03 -1.20
CA LEU A 90 -21.13 -10.19 -0.02
C LEU A 90 -22.00 -10.13 1.24
N ASN A 91 -22.05 -11.22 2.00
CA ASN A 91 -22.80 -11.32 3.25
C ASN A 91 -21.84 -11.43 4.46
N PRO A 92 -21.67 -10.35 5.24
CA PRO A 92 -20.94 -10.40 6.51
C PRO A 92 -21.86 -10.99 7.60
N GLY A 93 -22.00 -12.31 7.60
CA GLY A 93 -22.82 -13.03 8.58
C GLY A 93 -22.27 -12.92 10.00
N VAL A 94 -23.13 -13.06 11.01
CA VAL A 94 -22.72 -13.00 12.43
C VAL A 94 -21.75 -14.14 12.82
N ARG A 95 -21.75 -15.24 12.06
CA ARG A 95 -20.91 -16.43 12.31
C ARG A 95 -19.88 -16.70 11.19
N THR A 96 -19.93 -15.96 10.09
CA THR A 96 -19.01 -16.11 8.95
C THR A 96 -18.33 -14.78 8.69
N PHE A 97 -17.00 -14.77 8.58
CA PHE A 97 -16.25 -13.53 8.38
C PHE A 97 -16.70 -12.78 7.11
N MET A 98 -16.97 -13.53 6.03
CA MET A 98 -17.63 -13.08 4.82
C MET A 98 -18.11 -14.32 4.06
N THR A 99 -19.30 -14.28 3.45
CA THR A 99 -19.74 -15.32 2.51
C THR A 99 -20.20 -14.65 1.22
N SER A 100 -19.67 -15.10 0.10
CA SER A 100 -20.03 -14.60 -1.23
C SER A 100 -21.11 -15.49 -1.84
N TYR A 101 -22.07 -14.92 -2.56
CA TYR A 101 -23.07 -15.68 -3.31
C TYR A 101 -23.12 -15.25 -4.77
N ASN A 102 -23.31 -16.22 -5.66
CA ASN A 102 -23.59 -15.97 -7.07
C ASN A 102 -25.06 -15.53 -7.27
N PRO A 103 -25.46 -15.11 -8.49
CA PRO A 103 -26.85 -14.71 -8.77
C PRO A 103 -27.89 -15.82 -8.52
N SER A 104 -27.48 -17.08 -8.56
CA SER A 104 -28.33 -18.24 -8.26
C SER A 104 -28.47 -18.53 -6.76
N GLY A 105 -27.85 -17.71 -5.89
CA GLY A 105 -27.86 -17.88 -4.44
C GLY A 105 -26.96 -19.01 -3.94
N MET A 106 -26.08 -19.56 -4.78
CA MET A 106 -25.06 -20.51 -4.35
C MET A 106 -23.89 -19.77 -3.73
N ALA A 107 -23.38 -20.31 -2.62
CA ALA A 107 -22.17 -19.80 -2.00
C ALA A 107 -20.98 -19.98 -2.97
N ILE A 108 -20.18 -18.93 -3.10
CA ILE A 108 -18.87 -18.94 -3.75
C ILE A 108 -17.83 -18.85 -2.64
N GLU A 109 -16.90 -19.80 -2.59
CA GLU A 109 -15.74 -19.79 -1.67
C GLU A 109 -14.57 -18.99 -2.26
#